data_AF-A0A7C8ZDC8-F1
#
_entry.id   AF-A0A7C8ZDC8-F1
#
_cell.length_a   1.000
_cell.length_b   1.000
_cell.length_c   1.000
_cell.angle_alpha   90.00
_cell.angle_beta   90.00
_cell.angle_gamma   90.00
#
_symmetry.space_group_name_H-M   'P 1'
#
loop_
_entity.id
_entity.type
_entity.pdbx_description
1 polymer ?
#
loop_
_entity_poly.entity_id
_entity_poly.type
_entity_poly.pdbx_seq_one_letter_code
_entity_poly.pdbx_strand_id
1 'polypeptide(L)'
;MTFGEQNSLSESYQLLDKALDSGINFFDSAEMYPVPQRAETQGRSEEYLGRWIRHRRIPRHRLVLATKVAGPSGQMTWIRGGPQCLDAKNIAEAIDNSLLRLQTDYIDLYQIHWPDRYVPMFGEAEYDSTRQYCSVPIEEQLDILSRAVNAGKIRYIGLSNETPYGVMKFLQAAEKVDGLSKIVSLQNSYNLLCRTFDSALAECCHHESIFLLAYSPLAMGILSGKYLANDGGPPYARLNCFRGRYSEGESRYNLSKAATKAATKEYIRIAEKYGLNPVSLAIAFVLRHPLVASAVFGATKLWQLQQVLDACNVELSDDIIVEINKVHSVFPNPCP
;
A
#
# COMPACT_ATOMS: atom_id res chain seq x y z
N MET A 1 2.94 6.29 3.79
CA MET A 1 2.60 7.64 3.30
C MET A 1 3.39 8.71 4.05
N THR A 2 3.89 9.77 3.39
CA THR A 2 4.79 10.77 4.01
C THR A 2 4.19 12.18 4.16
N PHE A 3 3.02 12.44 3.58
CA PHE A 3 2.34 13.75 3.61
C PHE A 3 1.80 14.07 5.00
N GLY A 4 2.29 15.16 5.60
CA GLY A 4 1.98 15.52 7.00
C GLY A 4 3.02 15.03 8.02
N GLU A 5 4.07 14.35 7.56
CA GLU A 5 5.23 13.93 8.35
C GLU A 5 6.55 14.40 7.71
N GLN A 6 7.13 13.63 6.77
CA GLN A 6 8.38 14.01 6.09
C GLN A 6 8.17 15.13 5.07
N ASN A 7 6.93 15.30 4.60
CA ASN A 7 6.55 16.33 3.64
C ASN A 7 5.58 17.30 4.30
N SER A 8 5.93 18.58 4.24
CA SER A 8 5.04 19.69 4.54
C SER A 8 3.87 19.78 3.55
N LEU A 9 2.85 20.59 3.86
CA LEU A 9 1.72 20.81 2.96
C LEU A 9 2.18 21.33 1.59
N SER A 10 3.10 22.30 1.57
CA SER A 10 3.66 22.88 0.34
C SER A 10 4.42 21.85 -0.50
N GLU A 11 5.29 21.05 0.13
CA GLU A 11 6.02 19.98 -0.58
C GLU A 11 5.06 18.89 -1.10
N SER A 12 4.01 18.59 -0.34
CA SER A 12 2.98 17.63 -0.76
C SER A 12 2.24 18.14 -2.00
N TYR A 13 1.89 19.42 -2.04
CA TYR A 13 1.26 20.03 -3.23
C TYR A 13 2.17 19.93 -4.45
N GLN A 14 3.46 20.25 -4.32
CA GLN A 14 4.41 20.15 -5.43
C GLN A 14 4.48 18.72 -6.00
N LEU A 15 4.50 17.71 -5.13
CA LEU A 15 4.51 16.30 -5.55
C LEU A 15 3.19 15.89 -6.22
N LEU A 16 2.06 16.31 -5.65
CA LEU A 16 0.72 16.02 -6.18
C LEU A 16 0.47 16.70 -7.53
N ASP A 17 0.85 17.98 -7.66
CA ASP A 17 0.77 18.75 -8.90
C ASP A 17 1.58 18.04 -10.01
N LYS A 18 2.86 17.73 -9.73
CA LYS A 18 3.72 17.03 -10.69
C LYS A 18 3.18 15.64 -11.07
N ALA A 19 2.61 14.89 -10.13
CA ALA A 19 2.02 13.57 -10.40
C ALA A 19 0.81 13.70 -11.34
N LEU A 20 -0.10 14.62 -11.04
CA LEU A 20 -1.30 14.87 -11.86
C LEU A 20 -0.94 15.37 -13.26
N ASP A 21 0.01 16.31 -13.36
CA ASP A 21 0.50 16.86 -14.62
C ASP A 21 1.18 15.79 -15.49
N SER A 22 1.69 14.73 -14.86
CA SER A 22 2.30 13.58 -15.54
C SER A 22 1.28 12.47 -15.90
N GLY A 23 -0.01 12.73 -15.69
CA GLY A 23 -1.10 11.82 -16.05
C GLY A 23 -1.55 10.85 -14.95
N ILE A 24 -0.97 10.89 -13.75
CA ILE A 24 -1.42 10.07 -12.62
C ILE A 24 -2.78 10.60 -12.13
N ASN A 25 -3.78 9.73 -12.06
CA ASN A 25 -5.10 10.05 -11.51
C ASN A 25 -5.44 9.29 -10.23
N PHE A 26 -4.70 8.24 -9.87
CA PHE A 26 -4.92 7.42 -8.68
C PHE A 26 -4.11 7.94 -7.48
N PHE A 27 -4.81 8.31 -6.41
CA PHE A 27 -4.21 8.80 -5.17
C PHE A 27 -4.72 7.99 -3.99
N ASP A 28 -3.80 7.31 -3.32
CA ASP A 28 -4.08 6.47 -2.16
C ASP A 28 -3.80 7.22 -0.85
N SER A 29 -4.60 7.00 0.19
CA SER A 29 -4.40 7.49 1.55
C SER A 29 -4.90 6.46 2.57
N ALA A 30 -4.96 6.81 3.85
CA ALA A 30 -5.63 6.07 4.91
C ALA A 30 -5.93 7.02 6.06
N GLU A 31 -6.95 6.73 6.87
CA GLU A 31 -7.27 7.55 8.03
C GLU A 31 -6.10 7.65 9.03
N MET A 32 -5.31 6.59 9.14
CA MET A 32 -4.17 6.53 10.06
C MET A 32 -2.95 7.33 9.60
N TYR A 33 -2.90 7.72 8.32
CA TYR A 33 -1.71 8.31 7.72
C TYR A 33 -1.50 9.76 8.18
N PRO A 34 -0.24 10.19 8.31
CA PRO A 34 1.01 9.60 7.78
C PRO A 34 1.66 8.52 8.66
N VAL A 35 2.79 7.98 8.19
CA VAL A 35 3.65 7.06 8.97
C VAL A 35 5.02 7.69 9.26
N PRO A 36 5.66 7.39 10.41
CA PRO A 36 5.19 6.51 11.49
C PRO A 36 3.95 7.08 12.21
N GLN A 37 3.07 6.19 12.64
CA GLN A 37 1.77 6.52 13.17
C GLN A 37 1.88 7.13 14.57
N ARG A 38 1.19 8.23 14.80
CA ARG A 38 1.02 8.83 16.13
C ARG A 38 -0.23 9.70 16.21
N ALA A 39 -0.69 9.98 17.43
CA ALA A 39 -1.92 10.73 17.68
C ALA A 39 -1.90 12.13 17.05
N GLU A 40 -0.76 12.81 17.09
CA GLU A 40 -0.64 14.21 16.67
C GLU A 40 -0.75 14.40 15.15
N THR A 41 -0.48 13.35 14.37
CA THR A 41 -0.42 13.41 12.91
C THR A 41 -1.50 12.62 12.21
N GLN A 42 -2.24 11.76 12.91
CA GLN A 42 -3.32 10.95 12.35
C GLN A 42 -4.29 11.80 11.50
N GLY A 43 -4.62 11.31 10.31
CA GLY A 43 -5.55 11.95 9.38
C GLY A 43 -4.94 13.05 8.51
N ARG A 44 -3.73 13.56 8.82
CA ARG A 44 -3.14 14.68 8.07
C ARG A 44 -2.93 14.39 6.59
N SER A 45 -2.63 13.14 6.21
CA SER A 45 -2.48 12.81 4.79
C SER A 45 -3.78 13.01 4.00
N GLU A 46 -4.93 12.65 4.57
CA GLU A 46 -6.25 12.92 3.98
C GLU A 46 -6.56 14.42 3.95
N GLU A 47 -6.27 15.14 5.04
CA GLU A 47 -6.45 16.60 5.07
C GLU A 47 -5.61 17.29 3.99
N TYR A 48 -4.39 16.83 3.76
CA TYR A 48 -3.50 17.41 2.75
C TYR A 48 -4.02 17.15 1.34
N LEU A 49 -4.51 15.94 1.05
CA LEU A 49 -5.16 15.62 -0.22
C LEU A 49 -6.42 16.46 -0.43
N GLY A 50 -7.31 16.55 0.56
CA GLY A 50 -8.53 17.33 0.46
C GLY A 50 -8.26 18.82 0.23
N ARG A 51 -7.32 19.39 0.99
CA ARG A 51 -6.88 20.78 0.80
C ARG A 51 -6.26 21.00 -0.58
N TRP A 52 -5.46 20.06 -1.08
CA TRP A 52 -4.87 20.15 -2.42
C TRP A 52 -5.95 20.18 -3.50
N ILE A 53 -6.89 19.23 -3.49
CA ILE A 53 -8.01 19.14 -4.44
C ILE A 53 -8.79 20.47 -4.46
N ARG A 54 -9.17 20.96 -3.28
CA ARG A 54 -9.93 22.20 -3.15
C ARG A 54 -9.14 23.44 -3.59
N HIS A 55 -7.89 23.56 -3.15
CA HIS A 55 -7.05 24.73 -3.41
C HIS A 55 -6.67 24.83 -4.90
N ARG A 56 -6.41 23.69 -5.56
CA ARG A 56 -6.16 23.61 -7.01
C ARG A 56 -7.44 23.58 -7.86
N ARG A 57 -8.61 23.53 -7.22
CA ARG A 57 -9.94 23.45 -7.88
C ARG A 57 -10.01 22.27 -8.86
N ILE A 58 -9.45 21.12 -8.46
CA ILE A 58 -9.42 19.94 -9.32
C ILE A 58 -10.83 19.35 -9.38
N PRO A 59 -11.42 19.17 -10.58
CA PRO A 59 -12.69 18.49 -10.70
C PRO A 59 -12.61 17.07 -10.14
N ARG A 60 -13.45 16.76 -9.14
CA ARG A 60 -13.35 15.50 -8.38
C ARG A 60 -13.38 14.25 -9.24
N HIS A 61 -14.12 14.26 -10.35
CA HIS A 61 -14.24 13.14 -11.30
C HIS A 61 -12.95 12.85 -12.10
N ARG A 62 -11.96 13.75 -12.08
CA ARG A 62 -10.65 13.52 -12.72
C ARG A 62 -9.73 12.63 -11.88
N LEU A 63 -10.06 12.41 -10.62
CA LEU A 63 -9.24 11.68 -9.66
C LEU A 63 -9.93 10.37 -9.27
N VAL A 64 -9.13 9.32 -9.10
CA VAL A 64 -9.51 8.11 -8.38
C VAL A 64 -8.88 8.19 -7.00
N LEU A 65 -9.68 8.56 -6.01
CA LEU A 65 -9.24 8.72 -4.63
C LEU A 65 -9.54 7.46 -3.83
N ALA A 66 -8.49 6.85 -3.28
CA ALA A 66 -8.60 5.71 -2.40
C ALA A 66 -8.22 6.08 -0.97
N THR A 67 -8.98 5.59 0.00
CA THR A 67 -8.58 5.64 1.42
C THR A 67 -9.02 4.37 2.14
N LYS A 68 -8.69 4.26 3.44
CA LYS A 68 -8.79 3.00 4.17
C LYS A 68 -9.25 3.19 5.60
N VAL A 69 -10.06 2.23 6.06
CA VAL A 69 -10.35 2.01 7.47
C VAL A 69 -9.27 1.12 8.09
N ALA A 70 -8.63 1.58 9.16
CA ALA A 70 -7.72 0.80 9.97
C ALA A 70 -8.47 -0.36 10.65
N GLY A 71 -7.93 -1.57 10.53
CA GLY A 71 -8.39 -2.72 11.28
C GLY A 71 -7.97 -2.66 12.76
N PRO A 72 -8.19 -3.74 13.52
CA PRO A 72 -7.90 -3.78 14.95
C PRO A 72 -6.45 -3.44 15.27
N SER A 73 -6.23 -2.62 16.31
CA SER A 73 -4.89 -2.32 16.81
C SER A 73 -4.92 -2.00 18.31
N GLY A 74 -4.16 -2.75 19.10
CA GLY A 74 -3.95 -2.46 20.52
C GLY A 74 -3.02 -1.26 20.79
N GLN A 75 -2.34 -0.73 19.77
CA GLN A 75 -1.37 0.35 19.91
C GLN A 75 -1.93 1.72 19.49
N MET A 76 -2.86 1.74 18.52
CA MET A 76 -3.38 2.99 17.93
C MET A 76 -4.64 3.49 18.65
N THR A 77 -4.56 3.69 19.95
CA THR A 77 -5.70 4.06 20.83
C THR A 77 -6.35 5.42 20.48
N TRP A 78 -5.67 6.24 19.69
CA TRP A 78 -6.18 7.55 19.23
C TRP A 78 -7.07 7.47 17.98
N ILE A 79 -7.11 6.34 17.27
CA ILE A 79 -8.02 6.15 16.13
C ILE A 79 -9.34 5.62 16.68
N ARG A 80 -10.41 6.43 16.65
CA ARG A 80 -11.77 6.05 17.12
C ARG A 80 -11.82 5.43 18.53
N GLY A 81 -10.95 5.88 19.44
CA GLY A 81 -10.83 5.31 20.79
C GLY A 81 -10.09 3.96 20.87
N GLY A 82 -9.31 3.64 19.84
CA GLY A 82 -8.68 2.36 19.58
C GLY A 82 -9.55 1.57 18.61
N PRO A 83 -9.13 1.32 17.37
CA PRO A 83 -9.91 0.52 16.46
C PRO A 83 -9.91 -0.90 17.05
N GLN A 84 -11.01 -1.29 17.69
CA GLN A 84 -11.14 -2.58 18.36
C GLN A 84 -11.54 -3.67 17.36
N CYS A 85 -12.33 -3.26 16.37
CA CYS A 85 -12.94 -4.12 15.37
C CYS A 85 -13.38 -3.28 14.14
N LEU A 86 -13.76 -3.98 13.09
CA LEU A 86 -14.36 -3.50 11.85
C LEU A 86 -15.88 -3.74 11.89
N ASP A 87 -16.53 -3.34 12.98
CA ASP A 87 -17.99 -3.41 13.11
C ASP A 87 -18.68 -2.23 12.39
N ALA A 88 -20.03 -2.25 12.41
CA ALA A 88 -20.83 -1.23 11.76
C ALA A 88 -20.48 0.19 12.20
N LYS A 89 -20.27 0.39 13.50
CA LYS A 89 -19.97 1.69 14.08
C LYS A 89 -18.61 2.19 13.60
N ASN A 90 -17.58 1.36 13.70
CA ASN A 90 -16.21 1.72 13.35
C ASN A 90 -16.06 2.03 11.87
N ILE A 91 -16.64 1.20 10.99
CA ILE A 91 -16.56 1.43 9.53
C ILE A 91 -17.30 2.72 9.16
N ALA A 92 -18.52 2.92 9.67
CA ALA A 92 -19.31 4.12 9.35
C ALA A 92 -18.63 5.41 9.84
N GLU A 93 -18.16 5.42 11.08
CA GLU A 93 -17.43 6.55 11.66
C GLU A 93 -16.13 6.85 10.90
N ALA A 94 -15.39 5.81 10.50
CA ALA A 94 -14.15 5.98 9.72
C ALA A 94 -14.43 6.59 8.33
N ILE A 95 -15.49 6.15 7.63
CA ILE A 95 -15.87 6.71 6.33
C ILE A 95 -16.23 8.18 6.47
N ASP A 96 -17.08 8.53 7.43
CA ASP A 96 -17.56 9.91 7.62
C ASP A 96 -16.42 10.86 7.99
N ASN A 97 -15.54 10.42 8.88
CA ASN A 97 -14.35 11.19 9.24
C ASN A 97 -13.37 11.35 8.07
N SER A 98 -13.23 10.33 7.22
CA SER A 98 -12.37 10.39 6.03
C SER A 98 -12.93 11.35 4.99
N LEU A 99 -14.24 11.30 4.70
CA LEU A 99 -14.93 12.23 3.80
C LEU A 99 -14.77 13.68 4.27
N LEU A 100 -14.91 13.92 5.59
CA LEU A 100 -14.72 15.24 6.20
C LEU A 100 -13.29 15.77 5.96
N ARG A 101 -12.26 14.96 6.24
CA ARG A 101 -10.85 15.35 6.04
C ARG A 101 -10.51 15.56 4.56
N LEU A 102 -11.01 14.68 3.69
CA LEU A 102 -10.83 14.75 2.24
C LEU A 102 -11.65 15.87 1.57
N GLN A 103 -12.61 16.47 2.28
CA GLN A 103 -13.46 17.55 1.78
C GLN A 103 -14.19 17.16 0.46
N THR A 104 -14.75 15.95 0.43
CA THR A 104 -15.46 15.37 -0.73
C THR A 104 -16.66 14.58 -0.24
N ASP A 105 -17.69 14.47 -1.09
CA ASP A 105 -18.92 13.73 -0.75
C ASP A 105 -18.80 12.23 -1.03
N TYR A 106 -17.79 11.81 -1.80
CA TYR A 106 -17.53 10.41 -2.10
C TYR A 106 -16.04 10.04 -2.22
N ILE A 107 -15.75 8.78 -1.94
CA ILE A 107 -14.45 8.10 -2.16
C ILE A 107 -14.62 7.10 -3.31
N ASP A 108 -13.65 7.02 -4.24
CA ASP A 108 -13.77 6.07 -5.36
C ASP A 108 -13.52 4.65 -4.90
N LEU A 109 -12.49 4.44 -4.09
CA LEU A 109 -12.14 3.11 -3.56
C LEU A 109 -11.93 3.19 -2.05
N TYR A 110 -12.79 2.52 -1.29
CA TYR A 110 -12.62 2.40 0.15
C TYR A 110 -12.14 1.00 0.50
N GLN A 111 -11.09 0.92 1.33
CA GLN A 111 -10.41 -0.34 1.60
C GLN A 111 -10.42 -0.67 3.07
N ILE A 112 -10.57 -1.95 3.40
CA ILE A 112 -10.15 -2.46 4.71
C ILE A 112 -8.62 -2.49 4.71
N HIS A 113 -7.97 -1.74 5.61
CA HIS A 113 -6.51 -1.56 5.59
C HIS A 113 -5.77 -2.83 6.02
N TRP A 114 -6.32 -3.57 6.98
CA TRP A 114 -5.92 -4.93 7.31
C TRP A 114 -7.09 -5.69 7.92
N PRO A 115 -7.08 -7.03 7.86
CA PRO A 115 -8.21 -7.84 8.31
C PRO A 115 -8.57 -7.60 9.77
N ASP A 116 -9.86 -7.74 10.08
CA ASP A 116 -10.33 -7.80 11.47
C ASP A 116 -9.75 -9.00 12.20
N ARG A 117 -9.80 -10.16 11.54
CA ARG A 117 -9.28 -11.43 12.06
C ARG A 117 -7.76 -11.45 12.11
N TYR A 118 -7.23 -12.34 12.95
CA TYR A 118 -5.80 -12.65 12.93
C TYR A 118 -5.35 -13.15 11.55
N VAL A 119 -4.33 -12.48 11.01
CA VAL A 119 -3.47 -12.95 9.93
C VAL A 119 -2.01 -12.57 10.27
N PRO A 120 -1.01 -13.33 9.79
CA PRO A 120 0.39 -12.92 9.87
C PRO A 120 0.57 -11.59 9.13
N MET A 121 1.21 -10.63 9.78
CA MET A 121 1.39 -9.29 9.23
C MET A 121 2.80 -8.75 9.52
N PHE A 122 3.17 -7.73 8.75
CA PHE A 122 4.33 -6.87 9.02
C PHE A 122 5.65 -7.62 9.28
N GLY A 123 5.93 -8.64 8.47
CA GLY A 123 7.15 -9.44 8.50
C GLY A 123 6.97 -10.86 9.03
N GLU A 124 5.80 -11.17 9.61
CA GLU A 124 5.37 -12.55 9.87
C GLU A 124 4.83 -13.19 8.59
N ALA A 125 5.15 -14.46 8.34
CA ALA A 125 4.69 -15.20 7.15
C ALA A 125 3.85 -16.44 7.49
N GLU A 126 4.02 -17.00 8.69
CA GLU A 126 3.40 -18.27 9.08
C GLU A 126 2.12 -18.04 9.88
N TYR A 127 1.04 -18.68 9.45
CA TYR A 127 -0.25 -18.62 10.14
C TYR A 127 -0.23 -19.50 11.40
N ASP A 128 -0.46 -18.89 12.56
CA ASP A 128 -0.60 -19.59 13.83
C ASP A 128 -2.07 -19.66 14.26
N SER A 129 -2.67 -20.84 14.18
CA SER A 129 -4.07 -21.06 14.57
C SER A 129 -4.35 -20.77 16.05
N THR A 130 -3.34 -20.75 16.91
CA THR A 130 -3.50 -20.47 18.35
C THR A 130 -3.66 -18.98 18.66
N ARG A 131 -3.34 -18.10 17.72
CA ARG A 131 -3.47 -16.64 17.84
C ARG A 131 -4.82 -16.10 17.36
N GLN A 132 -5.75 -16.99 17.00
CA GLN A 132 -7.10 -16.60 16.65
C GLN A 132 -7.79 -15.89 17.80
N TYR A 133 -8.54 -14.84 17.48
CA TYR A 133 -9.39 -14.10 18.40
C TYR A 133 -10.76 -13.86 17.75
N CYS A 134 -11.75 -13.52 18.58
CA CYS A 134 -13.08 -13.17 18.11
C CYS A 134 -13.00 -11.95 17.20
N SER A 135 -13.49 -12.08 15.96
CA SER A 135 -13.46 -11.04 14.94
C SER A 135 -14.84 -10.84 14.35
N VAL A 136 -15.08 -9.64 13.82
CA VAL A 136 -16.33 -9.31 13.13
C VAL A 136 -16.43 -10.20 11.88
N PRO A 137 -17.55 -10.89 11.64
CA PRO A 137 -17.74 -11.70 10.44
C PRO A 137 -17.53 -10.90 9.14
N ILE A 138 -17.01 -11.55 8.10
CA ILE A 138 -16.76 -10.91 6.81
C ILE A 138 -18.06 -10.40 6.17
N GLU A 139 -19.14 -11.16 6.33
CA GLU A 139 -20.48 -10.80 5.85
C GLU A 139 -20.98 -9.51 6.49
N GLU A 140 -20.74 -9.33 7.79
CA GLU A 140 -21.08 -8.09 8.51
C GLU A 140 -20.23 -6.94 7.99
N GLN A 141 -18.90 -7.09 7.93
CA GLN A 141 -18.00 -6.07 7.37
C GLN A 141 -18.44 -5.64 5.96
N LEU A 142 -18.78 -6.60 5.11
CA LEU A 142 -19.18 -6.35 3.73
C LEU A 142 -20.57 -5.70 3.62
N ASP A 143 -21.52 -6.06 4.48
CA ASP A 143 -22.84 -5.42 4.56
C ASP A 143 -22.71 -3.92 4.82
N ILE A 144 -21.89 -3.51 5.78
CA ILE A 144 -21.73 -2.08 6.10
C ILE A 144 -21.05 -1.33 4.96
N LEU A 145 -20.04 -1.92 4.33
CA LEU A 145 -19.40 -1.33 3.15
C LEU A 145 -20.41 -1.23 1.98
N SER A 146 -21.25 -2.22 1.78
CA SER A 146 -22.30 -2.23 0.74
C SER A 146 -23.37 -1.17 1.00
N ARG A 147 -23.75 -0.95 2.26
CA ARG A 147 -24.63 0.17 2.65
C ARG A 147 -23.98 1.52 2.34
N ALA A 148 -22.68 1.67 2.55
CA ALA A 148 -21.95 2.88 2.18
C ALA A 148 -21.86 3.10 0.66
N VAL A 149 -21.76 2.01 -0.13
CA VAL A 149 -21.90 2.05 -1.60
C VAL A 149 -23.29 2.54 -1.98
N ASN A 150 -24.34 1.94 -1.44
CA ASN A 150 -25.73 2.31 -1.72
C ASN A 150 -26.05 3.76 -1.30
N ALA A 151 -25.41 4.26 -0.24
CA ALA A 151 -25.51 5.64 0.20
C ALA A 151 -24.69 6.63 -0.65
N GLY A 152 -23.91 6.16 -1.61
CA GLY A 152 -23.06 6.99 -2.48
C GLY A 152 -21.81 7.55 -1.81
N LYS A 153 -21.50 7.15 -0.56
CA LYS A 153 -20.32 7.60 0.20
C LYS A 153 -19.03 7.01 -0.36
N ILE A 154 -19.09 5.77 -0.85
CA ILE A 154 -17.98 5.07 -1.50
C ILE A 154 -18.48 4.48 -2.83
N ARG A 155 -17.61 4.31 -3.83
CA ARG A 155 -18.00 3.68 -5.11
C ARG A 155 -17.62 2.22 -5.21
N TYR A 156 -16.41 1.88 -4.77
CA TYR A 156 -15.88 0.53 -4.84
C TYR A 156 -15.24 0.12 -3.51
N ILE A 157 -15.21 -1.19 -3.29
CA ILE A 157 -14.65 -1.82 -2.10
C ILE A 157 -13.36 -2.55 -2.48
N GLY A 158 -12.31 -2.32 -1.71
CA GLY A 158 -11.06 -3.08 -1.82
C GLY A 158 -10.62 -3.65 -0.49
N LEU A 159 -9.62 -4.53 -0.53
CA LEU A 159 -8.98 -5.11 0.65
C LEU A 159 -7.51 -4.76 0.64
N SER A 160 -6.86 -4.79 1.80
CA SER A 160 -5.42 -4.58 1.95
C SER A 160 -4.87 -5.53 3.00
N ASN A 161 -3.63 -5.97 2.81
CA ASN A 161 -2.95 -6.96 3.66
C ASN A 161 -3.77 -8.25 3.85
N GLU A 162 -4.46 -8.68 2.81
CA GLU A 162 -5.30 -9.88 2.85
C GLU A 162 -4.58 -11.12 2.29
N THR A 163 -5.15 -12.27 2.60
CA THR A 163 -4.74 -13.61 2.19
C THR A 163 -5.76 -14.20 1.22
N PRO A 164 -5.41 -15.29 0.50
CA PRO A 164 -6.33 -15.94 -0.44
C PRO A 164 -7.65 -16.34 0.23
N TYR A 165 -7.59 -16.83 1.47
CA TYR A 165 -8.78 -17.18 2.25
C TYR A 165 -9.73 -15.98 2.39
N GLY A 166 -9.22 -14.83 2.79
CA GLY A 166 -10.03 -13.65 3.02
C GLY A 166 -10.66 -13.11 1.73
N VAL A 167 -9.86 -12.98 0.67
CA VAL A 167 -10.36 -12.59 -0.66
C VAL A 167 -11.52 -13.47 -1.10
N MET A 168 -11.34 -14.79 -1.04
CA MET A 168 -12.40 -15.74 -1.42
C MET A 168 -13.62 -15.67 -0.51
N LYS A 169 -13.45 -15.39 0.78
CA LYS A 169 -14.58 -15.26 1.71
C LYS A 169 -15.41 -14.00 1.46
N PHE A 170 -14.77 -12.87 1.18
CA PHE A 170 -15.49 -11.65 0.77
C PHE A 170 -16.28 -11.85 -0.52
N LEU A 171 -15.71 -12.56 -1.50
CA LEU A 171 -16.37 -12.90 -2.75
C LEU A 171 -17.57 -13.84 -2.54
N GLN A 172 -17.38 -14.90 -1.76
CA GLN A 172 -18.46 -15.82 -1.39
C GLN A 172 -19.60 -15.12 -0.64
N ALA A 173 -19.28 -14.15 0.23
CA ALA A 173 -20.29 -13.36 0.92
C ALA A 173 -21.10 -12.52 -0.07
N ALA A 174 -20.43 -11.85 -1.01
CA ALA A 174 -21.08 -11.06 -2.06
C ALA A 174 -22.01 -11.89 -2.96
N GLU A 175 -21.66 -13.15 -3.22
CA GLU A 175 -22.47 -14.06 -4.05
C GLU A 175 -23.68 -14.64 -3.30
N LYS A 176 -23.55 -14.88 -1.99
CA LYS A 176 -24.57 -15.59 -1.20
C LYS A 176 -25.64 -14.69 -0.60
N VAL A 177 -25.33 -13.42 -0.39
CA VAL A 177 -26.21 -12.48 0.31
C VAL A 177 -26.60 -11.37 -0.66
N ASP A 178 -27.89 -11.34 -1.01
CA ASP A 178 -28.44 -10.33 -1.90
C ASP A 178 -28.18 -8.91 -1.39
N GLY A 179 -27.74 -8.03 -2.29
CA GLY A 179 -27.47 -6.63 -1.98
C GLY A 179 -26.05 -6.33 -1.51
N LEU A 180 -25.19 -7.35 -1.33
CA LEU A 180 -23.78 -7.13 -1.04
C LEU A 180 -22.97 -6.82 -2.30
N SER A 181 -22.08 -5.84 -2.20
CA SER A 181 -21.19 -5.40 -3.29
C SER A 181 -19.95 -6.29 -3.38
N LYS A 182 -19.51 -6.61 -4.60
CA LYS A 182 -18.26 -7.36 -4.83
C LYS A 182 -17.04 -6.46 -4.55
N ILE A 183 -16.00 -7.01 -3.93
CA ILE A 183 -14.68 -6.37 -3.86
C ILE A 183 -14.04 -6.30 -5.26
N VAL A 184 -13.22 -5.30 -5.54
CA VAL A 184 -12.61 -5.11 -6.89
C VAL A 184 -11.08 -5.08 -6.90
N SER A 185 -10.46 -4.89 -5.74
CA SER A 185 -9.00 -4.74 -5.66
C SER A 185 -8.42 -5.30 -4.37
N LEU A 186 -7.15 -5.67 -4.44
CA LEU A 186 -6.33 -6.05 -3.30
C LEU A 186 -5.08 -5.17 -3.27
N GLN A 187 -4.81 -4.49 -2.15
CA GLN A 187 -3.61 -3.70 -1.93
C GLN A 187 -2.62 -4.47 -1.03
N ASN A 188 -1.69 -5.20 -1.63
CA ASN A 188 -0.67 -5.97 -0.92
C ASN A 188 0.76 -5.53 -1.29
N SER A 189 1.73 -5.86 -0.42
CA SER A 189 3.15 -5.62 -0.69
C SER A 189 3.57 -6.47 -1.87
N TYR A 190 4.15 -5.84 -2.89
CA TYR A 190 4.71 -6.55 -4.03
C TYR A 190 5.91 -5.79 -4.60
N ASN A 191 7.06 -6.45 -4.62
CA ASN A 191 8.34 -5.92 -5.11
C ASN A 191 9.37 -7.05 -5.25
N LEU A 192 10.58 -6.74 -5.73
CA LEU A 192 11.67 -7.71 -5.90
C LEU A 192 12.07 -8.48 -4.62
N LEU A 193 11.76 -7.94 -3.43
CA LEU A 193 12.03 -8.56 -2.12
C LEU A 193 10.81 -9.24 -1.49
N CYS A 194 9.63 -9.12 -2.11
CA CYS A 194 8.36 -9.63 -1.61
C CYS A 194 7.44 -9.98 -2.79
N ARG A 195 7.40 -11.26 -3.15
CA ARG A 195 6.62 -11.84 -4.25
C ARG A 195 5.65 -12.91 -3.74
N THR A 196 5.25 -12.84 -2.48
CA THR A 196 4.26 -13.75 -1.87
C THR A 196 2.92 -13.73 -2.60
N PHE A 197 2.59 -12.62 -3.26
CA PHE A 197 1.45 -12.51 -4.16
C PHE A 197 1.50 -13.55 -5.29
N ASP A 198 2.65 -13.73 -5.96
CA ASP A 198 2.81 -14.66 -7.09
C ASP A 198 2.40 -16.08 -6.69
N SER A 199 2.82 -16.53 -5.50
CA SER A 199 2.66 -17.91 -5.05
C SER A 199 1.32 -18.21 -4.37
N ALA A 200 0.62 -17.19 -3.86
CA ALA A 200 -0.55 -17.40 -3.00
C ALA A 200 -1.82 -16.76 -3.57
N LEU A 201 -1.72 -15.50 -4.04
CA LEU A 201 -2.89 -14.68 -4.36
C LEU A 201 -3.14 -14.54 -5.86
N ALA A 202 -2.11 -14.71 -6.70
CA ALA A 202 -2.23 -14.47 -8.13
C ALA A 202 -3.30 -15.37 -8.79
N GLU A 203 -3.38 -16.64 -8.39
CA GLU A 203 -4.37 -17.59 -8.93
C GLU A 203 -5.81 -17.15 -8.64
N CYS A 204 -6.15 -16.94 -7.36
CA CYS A 204 -7.51 -16.52 -7.03
C CYS A 204 -7.83 -15.13 -7.57
N CYS A 205 -6.88 -14.19 -7.55
CA CYS A 205 -7.08 -12.86 -8.11
C CYS A 205 -7.35 -12.90 -9.63
N HIS A 206 -6.65 -13.77 -10.36
CA HIS A 206 -6.88 -13.97 -11.79
C HIS A 206 -8.29 -14.50 -12.07
N HIS A 207 -8.69 -15.59 -11.40
CA HIS A 207 -9.99 -16.21 -11.61
C HIS A 207 -11.16 -15.30 -11.21
N GLU A 208 -10.96 -14.50 -10.17
CA GLU A 208 -12.01 -13.67 -9.59
C GLU A 208 -12.04 -12.24 -10.12
N SER A 209 -11.15 -11.90 -11.06
CA SER A 209 -10.97 -10.56 -11.61
C SER A 209 -10.69 -9.49 -10.56
N ILE A 210 -9.84 -9.83 -9.58
CA ILE A 210 -9.35 -8.91 -8.55
C ILE A 210 -7.95 -8.44 -8.94
N PHE A 211 -7.75 -7.13 -9.02
CA PHE A 211 -6.47 -6.56 -9.40
C PHE A 211 -5.64 -6.11 -8.20
N LEU A 212 -4.33 -6.27 -8.32
CA LEU A 212 -3.35 -5.87 -7.31
C LEU A 212 -3.03 -4.37 -7.44
N LEU A 213 -3.15 -3.67 -6.32
CA LEU A 213 -2.55 -2.36 -6.07
C LEU A 213 -1.25 -2.60 -5.28
N ALA A 214 -0.13 -2.70 -5.98
CA ALA A 214 1.15 -3.13 -5.41
C ALA A 214 1.77 -2.00 -4.57
N TYR A 215 1.75 -2.13 -3.24
CA TYR A 215 2.35 -1.12 -2.36
C TYR A 215 3.82 -1.43 -2.05
N SER A 216 4.56 -0.38 -1.66
CA SER A 216 6.00 -0.44 -1.37
C SER A 216 6.83 -1.08 -2.50
N PRO A 217 6.67 -0.66 -3.77
CA PRO A 217 7.39 -1.25 -4.89
C PRO A 217 8.92 -1.10 -4.76
N LEU A 218 9.38 -0.14 -3.96
CA LEU A 218 10.80 0.09 -3.66
C LEU A 218 11.24 -0.41 -2.28
N ALA A 219 10.41 -1.17 -1.56
CA ALA A 219 10.72 -1.71 -0.23
C ALA A 219 11.26 -0.62 0.75
N MET A 220 10.48 0.44 0.97
CA MET A 220 10.89 1.64 1.74
C MET A 220 12.17 2.34 1.24
N GLY A 221 12.47 2.16 -0.05
CA GLY A 221 13.63 2.74 -0.73
C GLY A 221 14.86 1.84 -0.73
N ILE A 222 14.79 0.62 -0.18
CA ILE A 222 15.90 -0.34 -0.17
C ILE A 222 16.35 -0.66 -1.59
N LEU A 223 15.40 -0.89 -2.51
CA LEU A 223 15.70 -1.25 -3.90
C LEU A 223 16.30 -0.11 -4.74
N SER A 224 16.42 1.12 -4.18
CA SER A 224 17.22 2.18 -4.81
C SER A 224 18.73 2.06 -4.53
N GLY A 225 19.13 1.15 -3.64
CA GLY A 225 20.53 1.00 -3.20
C GLY A 225 20.99 2.03 -2.17
N LYS A 226 20.19 3.04 -1.84
CA LYS A 226 20.62 4.16 -0.99
C LYS A 226 21.15 3.76 0.39
N TYR A 227 20.73 2.62 0.95
CA TYR A 227 21.19 2.13 2.26
C TYR A 227 22.40 1.17 2.18
N LEU A 228 22.93 0.91 0.98
CA LEU A 228 24.13 0.09 0.78
C LEU A 228 25.43 0.90 0.80
N ALA A 229 25.32 2.23 0.84
CA ALA A 229 26.48 3.10 1.01
C ALA A 229 27.22 2.79 2.33
N ASN A 230 28.53 2.99 2.35
CA ASN A 230 29.38 2.67 3.50
C ASN A 230 28.99 3.45 4.78
N ASP A 231 28.40 4.62 4.62
CA ASP A 231 27.88 5.46 5.71
C ASP A 231 26.44 5.10 6.14
N GLY A 232 25.83 4.09 5.52
CA GLY A 232 24.44 3.67 5.78
C GLY A 232 23.39 4.50 5.04
N GLY A 233 23.81 5.40 4.14
CA GLY A 233 22.93 6.19 3.30
C GLY A 233 22.42 7.48 3.94
N PRO A 234 21.59 8.25 3.22
CA PRO A 234 21.22 9.61 3.63
C PRO A 234 20.46 9.65 4.97
N PRO A 235 20.75 10.61 5.88
CA PRO A 235 20.05 10.72 7.17
C PRO A 235 18.54 10.97 7.04
N TYR A 236 18.10 11.65 5.98
CA TYR A 236 16.69 11.92 5.70
C TYR A 236 15.93 10.73 5.09
N ALA A 237 16.62 9.64 4.76
CA ALA A 237 15.97 8.45 4.22
C ALA A 237 15.10 7.79 5.29
N ARG A 238 13.96 7.21 4.87
CA ARG A 238 12.88 6.75 5.76
C ARG A 238 13.38 5.86 6.93
N LEU A 239 14.18 4.84 6.64
CA LEU A 239 14.70 3.92 7.66
C LEU A 239 15.78 4.53 8.56
N ASN A 240 16.39 5.65 8.15
CA ASN A 240 17.40 6.36 8.94
C ASN A 240 16.74 7.42 9.83
N CYS A 241 15.85 8.26 9.29
CA CYS A 241 15.22 9.33 10.07
C CYS A 241 14.22 8.81 11.11
N PHE A 242 13.63 7.63 10.90
CA PHE A 242 12.69 7.00 11.83
C PHE A 242 13.25 5.79 12.56
N ARG A 243 14.57 5.61 12.57
CA ARG A 243 15.22 4.48 13.25
C ARG A 243 14.74 4.35 14.70
N GLY A 244 14.28 3.16 15.07
CA GLY A 244 13.74 2.83 16.40
C GLY A 244 12.34 3.41 16.67
N ARG A 245 11.72 4.09 15.70
CA ARG A 245 10.41 4.74 15.83
C ARG A 245 9.40 4.27 14.77
N TYR A 246 9.79 3.33 13.91
CA TYR A 246 8.89 2.75 12.91
C TYR A 246 8.96 1.22 12.89
N SER A 247 8.50 0.61 13.99
CA SER A 247 8.59 -0.84 14.24
C SER A 247 8.04 -1.69 13.11
N GLU A 248 6.86 -1.38 12.57
CA GLU A 248 6.25 -2.12 11.46
C GLU A 248 7.16 -2.14 10.22
N GLY A 249 7.72 -0.98 9.87
CA GLY A 249 8.62 -0.85 8.73
C GLY A 249 9.95 -1.56 8.94
N GLU A 250 10.51 -1.43 10.14
CA GLU A 250 11.79 -2.04 10.52
C GLU A 250 11.68 -3.57 10.65
N SER A 251 10.53 -4.09 11.11
CA SER A 251 10.27 -5.52 11.20
C SER A 251 10.32 -6.20 9.82
N ARG A 252 9.55 -5.66 8.86
CA ARG A 252 9.50 -6.21 7.49
C ARG A 252 10.80 -5.97 6.73
N TYR A 253 11.29 -4.73 6.73
CA TYR A 253 12.43 -4.28 5.91
C TYR A 253 13.71 -4.18 6.74
N ASN A 254 13.98 -5.22 7.53
CA ASN A 254 15.10 -5.25 8.45
C ASN A 254 16.45 -5.35 7.69
N LEU A 255 17.16 -4.23 7.61
CA LEU A 255 18.49 -4.16 6.98
C LEU A 255 19.57 -4.96 7.73
N SER A 256 19.34 -5.48 8.94
CA SER A 256 20.28 -6.41 9.58
C SER A 256 20.23 -7.81 8.96
N LYS A 257 19.14 -8.18 8.28
CA LYS A 257 19.01 -9.48 7.60
C LYS A 257 19.99 -9.56 6.42
N ALA A 258 20.89 -10.53 6.47
CA ALA A 258 21.89 -10.76 5.43
C ALA A 258 21.25 -11.02 4.06
N ALA A 259 20.16 -11.79 4.02
CA ALA A 259 19.43 -12.10 2.79
C ALA A 259 18.86 -10.85 2.11
N THR A 260 18.26 -9.92 2.87
CA THR A 260 17.74 -8.65 2.34
C THR A 260 18.84 -7.83 1.67
N LYS A 261 19.99 -7.69 2.34
CA LYS A 261 21.15 -6.96 1.79
C LYS A 261 21.73 -7.66 0.55
N ALA A 262 21.90 -8.98 0.60
CA ALA A 262 22.46 -9.76 -0.50
C ALA A 262 21.58 -9.70 -1.74
N ALA A 263 20.27 -9.95 -1.60
CA ALA A 263 19.31 -9.84 -2.69
C ALA A 263 19.29 -8.42 -3.30
N THR A 264 19.29 -7.38 -2.46
CA THR A 264 19.31 -5.98 -2.92
C THR A 264 20.56 -5.68 -3.75
N LYS A 265 21.74 -6.15 -3.32
CA LYS A 265 22.99 -5.99 -4.07
C LYS A 265 22.92 -6.67 -5.44
N GLU A 266 22.39 -7.88 -5.52
CA GLU A 266 22.24 -8.58 -6.80
C GLU A 266 21.27 -7.88 -7.75
N TYR A 267 20.14 -7.38 -7.26
CA TYR A 267 19.22 -6.61 -8.10
C TYR A 267 19.86 -5.31 -8.61
N ILE A 268 20.67 -4.64 -7.80
CA ILE A 268 21.43 -3.45 -8.25
C ILE A 268 22.47 -3.82 -9.29
N ARG A 269 23.20 -4.94 -9.11
CA ARG A 269 24.14 -5.46 -10.10
C ARG A 269 23.47 -5.75 -11.45
N ILE A 270 22.23 -6.28 -11.42
CA ILE A 270 21.42 -6.47 -12.64
C ILE A 270 21.09 -5.11 -13.26
N ALA A 271 20.61 -4.15 -12.49
CA ALA A 271 20.31 -2.81 -13.01
C ALA A 271 21.54 -2.17 -13.68
N GLU A 272 22.70 -2.22 -13.03
CA GLU A 272 23.98 -1.72 -13.55
C GLU A 272 24.41 -2.43 -14.84
N LYS A 273 24.33 -3.77 -14.87
CA LYS A 273 24.69 -4.59 -16.04
C LYS A 273 23.90 -4.16 -17.29
N TYR A 274 22.63 -3.81 -17.13
CA TYR A 274 21.75 -3.43 -18.23
C TYR A 274 21.59 -1.91 -18.40
N GLY A 275 22.40 -1.10 -17.71
CA GLY A 275 22.35 0.36 -17.81
C GLY A 275 21.06 1.00 -17.28
N LEU A 276 20.34 0.32 -16.39
CA LEU A 276 19.10 0.80 -15.78
C LEU A 276 19.38 1.48 -14.43
N ASN A 277 18.56 2.48 -14.10
CA ASN A 277 18.48 2.95 -12.72
C ASN A 277 17.84 1.84 -11.84
N PRO A 278 18.35 1.55 -10.63
CA PRO A 278 17.76 0.55 -9.74
C PRO A 278 16.27 0.79 -9.44
N VAL A 279 15.84 2.06 -9.35
CA VAL A 279 14.43 2.44 -9.19
C VAL A 279 13.62 2.00 -10.41
N SER A 280 14.16 2.18 -11.62
CA SER A 280 13.52 1.78 -12.86
C SER A 280 13.35 0.27 -12.96
N LEU A 281 14.39 -0.50 -12.62
CA LEU A 281 14.32 -1.96 -12.58
C LEU A 281 13.20 -2.43 -11.64
N ALA A 282 13.15 -1.89 -10.43
CA ALA A 282 12.19 -2.31 -9.40
C ALA A 282 10.74 -1.95 -9.74
N ILE A 283 10.49 -0.73 -10.25
CA ILE A 283 9.14 -0.28 -10.63
C ILE A 283 8.66 -1.02 -11.89
N ALA A 284 9.50 -1.13 -12.93
CA ALA A 284 9.15 -1.85 -14.15
C ALA A 284 8.86 -3.34 -13.88
N PHE A 285 9.59 -3.96 -12.94
CA PHE A 285 9.31 -5.32 -12.48
C PHE A 285 7.91 -5.46 -11.85
N VAL A 286 7.45 -4.47 -11.10
CA VAL A 286 6.10 -4.47 -10.53
C VAL A 286 5.05 -4.26 -11.63
N LEU A 287 5.26 -3.27 -12.49
CA LEU A 287 4.28 -2.88 -13.51
C LEU A 287 4.10 -3.92 -14.63
N ARG A 288 5.10 -4.77 -14.89
CA ARG A 288 4.98 -5.86 -15.89
C ARG A 288 4.05 -7.00 -15.46
N HIS A 289 3.72 -7.12 -14.18
CA HIS A 289 2.91 -8.24 -13.71
C HIS A 289 1.45 -8.07 -14.21
N PRO A 290 0.86 -9.05 -14.92
CA PRO A 290 -0.42 -8.86 -15.63
C PRO A 290 -1.62 -8.58 -14.70
N LEU A 291 -1.53 -8.96 -13.42
CA LEU A 291 -2.56 -8.68 -12.41
C LEU A 291 -2.32 -7.38 -11.62
N VAL A 292 -1.25 -6.63 -11.90
CA VAL A 292 -1.01 -5.33 -11.24
C VAL A 292 -1.75 -4.25 -12.01
N ALA A 293 -2.79 -3.67 -11.39
CA ALA A 293 -3.47 -2.51 -11.96
C ALA A 293 -2.70 -1.21 -11.71
N SER A 294 -1.99 -1.09 -10.58
CA SER A 294 -1.21 0.10 -10.25
C SER A 294 -0.12 -0.20 -9.22
N ALA A 295 0.98 0.55 -9.27
CA ALA A 295 2.00 0.58 -8.24
C ALA A 295 1.78 1.76 -7.29
N VAL A 296 1.53 1.49 -6.01
CA VAL A 296 1.38 2.51 -4.97
C VAL A 296 2.75 2.86 -4.42
N PHE A 297 3.40 3.83 -5.05
CA PHE A 297 4.73 4.32 -4.69
C PHE A 297 4.66 5.52 -3.74
N GLY A 298 5.82 5.92 -3.20
CA GLY A 298 5.95 7.15 -2.42
C GLY A 298 7.25 7.87 -2.75
N ALA A 299 7.19 9.19 -2.77
CA ALA A 299 8.32 10.08 -2.99
C ALA A 299 8.32 11.19 -1.95
N THR A 300 9.49 11.58 -1.45
CA THR A 300 9.63 12.74 -0.55
C THR A 300 10.22 13.96 -1.25
N LYS A 301 10.72 13.79 -2.48
CA LYS A 301 11.34 14.86 -3.31
C LYS A 301 10.94 14.68 -4.78
N LEU A 302 10.86 15.79 -5.52
CA LEU A 302 10.44 15.79 -6.93
C LEU A 302 11.32 14.90 -7.81
N TRP A 303 12.63 14.85 -7.57
CA TRP A 303 13.54 14.00 -8.33
C TRP A 303 13.28 12.50 -8.11
N GLN A 304 12.76 12.09 -6.95
CA GLN A 304 12.35 10.71 -6.71
C GLN A 304 11.08 10.36 -7.48
N LEU A 305 10.12 11.29 -7.52
CA LEU A 305 8.92 11.15 -8.34
C LEU A 305 9.30 11.03 -9.81
N GLN A 306 10.21 11.87 -10.31
CA GLN A 306 10.67 11.79 -11.70
C GLN A 306 11.28 10.43 -12.02
N GLN A 307 12.12 9.86 -11.15
CA GLN A 307 12.67 8.51 -11.34
C GLN A 307 11.60 7.42 -11.45
N VAL A 308 10.50 7.54 -10.70
CA VAL A 308 9.37 6.59 -10.80
C VAL A 308 8.61 6.80 -12.11
N LEU A 309 8.39 8.05 -12.53
CA LEU A 309 7.73 8.35 -13.81
C LEU A 309 8.55 7.82 -15.00
N ASP A 310 9.88 7.98 -14.96
CA ASP A 310 10.77 7.46 -15.99
C ASP A 310 10.70 5.92 -16.06
N ALA A 311 10.54 5.27 -14.91
CA ALA A 311 10.41 3.81 -14.82
C ALA A 311 9.15 3.25 -15.49
N CYS A 312 8.07 4.03 -15.61
CA CYS A 312 6.85 3.60 -16.31
C CYS A 312 7.07 3.35 -17.80
N ASN A 313 8.16 3.86 -18.39
CA ASN A 313 8.50 3.71 -19.80
C ASN A 313 9.56 2.63 -20.04
N VAL A 314 9.92 1.84 -19.01
CA VAL A 314 10.96 0.82 -19.10
C VAL A 314 10.32 -0.54 -19.31
N GLU A 315 10.68 -1.19 -20.41
CA GLU A 315 10.36 -2.60 -20.68
C GLU A 315 11.54 -3.50 -20.28
N LEU A 316 11.27 -4.47 -19.41
CA LEU A 316 12.29 -5.44 -18.99
C LEU A 316 12.35 -6.59 -20.00
N SER A 317 13.51 -6.75 -20.65
CA SER A 317 13.78 -7.90 -21.52
C SER A 317 13.72 -9.24 -20.78
N ASP A 318 13.46 -10.32 -21.52
CA ASP A 318 13.42 -11.68 -20.96
C ASP A 318 14.71 -12.07 -20.23
N ASP A 319 15.88 -11.63 -20.72
CA ASP A 319 17.17 -11.87 -20.06
C ASP A 319 17.24 -11.24 -18.67
N ILE A 320 16.73 -10.01 -18.53
CA ILE A 320 16.65 -9.33 -17.22
C ILE A 320 15.73 -10.12 -16.29
N ILE A 321 14.60 -10.60 -16.79
CA ILE A 321 13.64 -11.39 -16.00
C ILE A 321 14.26 -12.73 -15.55
N VAL A 322 15.02 -13.39 -16.41
CA VAL A 322 15.75 -14.61 -16.06
C VAL A 322 16.73 -14.34 -14.92
N GLU A 323 17.48 -13.24 -14.95
CA GLU A 323 18.39 -12.89 -13.84
C GLU A 323 17.65 -12.51 -12.56
N ILE A 324 16.56 -11.73 -12.65
CA ILE A 324 15.71 -11.42 -11.49
C ILE A 324 15.20 -12.70 -10.83
N ASN A 325 14.73 -13.67 -11.63
CA ASN A 325 14.22 -14.93 -11.12
C ASN A 325 15.30 -15.80 -10.49
N LYS A 326 16.53 -15.79 -11.01
CA LYS A 326 17.68 -16.45 -10.38
C LYS A 326 17.95 -15.88 -8.99
N VAL A 327 17.96 -14.55 -8.84
CA VAL A 327 18.13 -13.91 -7.52
C VAL A 327 17.00 -14.32 -6.58
N HIS A 328 15.75 -14.30 -7.05
CA HIS A 328 14.59 -14.69 -6.24
C HIS A 328 14.64 -16.16 -5.80
N SER A 329 15.15 -17.08 -6.63
CA SER A 329 15.30 -18.49 -6.23
C SER A 329 16.34 -18.70 -5.12
N VAL A 330 17.36 -17.84 -5.05
CA VAL A 330 18.38 -17.89 -3.98
C VAL A 330 17.89 -17.19 -2.72
N PHE A 331 17.14 -16.10 -2.89
CA PHE A 331 16.59 -15.29 -1.81
C PHE A 331 15.06 -15.16 -1.94
N PRO A 332 14.30 -16.23 -1.63
CA PRO A 332 12.85 -16.18 -1.74
C PRO A 332 12.27 -15.28 -0.64
N ASN A 333 11.52 -14.25 -1.04
CA ASN A 333 10.73 -13.38 -0.16
C ASN A 333 11.46 -12.92 1.13
N PRO A 334 12.64 -12.27 1.05
CA PRO A 334 13.39 -11.87 2.25
C PRO A 334 12.68 -10.82 3.12
N CYS A 335 11.63 -10.17 2.60
CA CYS A 335 10.82 -9.16 3.28
C CYS A 335 9.30 -9.41 3.09
N PRO A 336 8.73 -10.49 3.64
CA PRO A 336 7.33 -10.86 3.42
C PRO A 336 6.32 -9.85 3.98
#